data_AF-A0A6L7WM16-F1
#
_entry.id   AF-A0A6L7WM16-F1
#
_cell.length_a   1.000
_cell.length_b   1.000
_cell.length_c   1.000
_cell.angle_alpha   90.00
_cell.angle_beta   90.00
_cell.angle_gamma   90.00
#
_symmetry.space_group_name_H-M   'P 1'
#
loop_
_entity.id
_entity.type
_entity.pdbx_description
1 polymer ?
#
loop_
_entity_poly.entity_id
_entity_poly.type
_entity_poly.pdbx_seq_one_letter_code
_entity_poly.pdbx_strand_id
1 'polypeptide(L)'
;EYEWSQHVRAARRIGMTDEEIRRIAVGAAAPGWDPFDAALIRATDELHRDDTVSAATWAALSARYGTAELIDVVITVAGYRMVSIALNSLGTQLEPDRPRFPDVPR
;
A
#
# COMPACT_ATOMS: atom_id res chain seq x y z
N GLU A 1 -0.33 -5.82 -10.81
CA GLU A 1 -1.01 -5.14 -11.94
C GLU A 1 -2.49 -4.89 -11.67
N TYR A 2 -3.32 -5.93 -11.51
CA TYR A 2 -4.78 -5.75 -11.40
C TYR A 2 -5.22 -4.87 -10.22
N GLU A 3 -4.85 -5.23 -8.97
CA GLU A 3 -5.19 -4.44 -7.78
C GLU A 3 -4.66 -3.00 -7.87
N TRP A 4 -3.42 -2.84 -8.31
CA TRP A 4 -2.82 -1.52 -8.53
C TRP A 4 -3.71 -0.63 -9.41
N SER A 5 -4.14 -1.13 -10.58
CA SER A 5 -5.04 -0.41 -11.48
C SER A 5 -6.33 0.04 -10.81
N GLN A 6 -6.98 -0.87 -10.06
CA GLN A 6 -8.24 -0.56 -9.37
C GLN A 6 -8.02 0.52 -8.30
N HIS A 7 -6.93 0.42 -7.54
CA HIS A 7 -6.59 1.38 -6.50
C HIS A 7 -6.16 2.74 -7.05
N VAL A 8 -5.40 2.81 -8.15
CA VAL A 8 -5.06 4.09 -8.81
C VAL A 8 -6.32 4.84 -9.23
N ARG A 9 -7.32 4.13 -9.77
CA ARG A 9 -8.61 4.73 -10.15
C ARG A 9 -9.39 5.21 -8.93
N ALA A 10 -9.36 4.48 -7.82
CA ALA A 10 -9.97 4.92 -6.58
C ALA A 10 -9.26 6.15 -5.99
N ALA A 11 -7.93 6.13 -5.94
CA ALA A 11 -7.06 7.21 -5.46
C ALA A 11 -7.32 8.52 -6.21
N ARG A 12 -7.36 8.49 -7.55
CA ARG A 12 -7.67 9.67 -8.36
C ARG A 12 -9.07 10.24 -8.09
N ARG A 13 -10.07 9.38 -7.85
CA ARG A 13 -11.44 9.81 -7.53
C ARG A 13 -11.53 10.55 -6.19
N ILE A 14 -10.62 10.28 -5.26
CA ILE A 14 -10.54 10.97 -3.97
C ILE A 14 -9.54 12.15 -3.99
N GLY A 15 -8.98 12.48 -5.15
CA GLY A 15 -8.13 13.65 -5.34
C GLY A 15 -6.63 13.42 -5.13
N MET A 16 -6.16 12.17 -4.99
CA MET A 16 -4.72 11.90 -4.96
C MET A 16 -4.09 12.25 -6.30
N THR A 17 -2.94 12.91 -6.25
CA THR A 17 -2.17 13.29 -7.43
C THR A 17 -1.42 12.10 -8.02
N ASP A 18 -1.12 12.17 -9.33
CA ASP A 18 -0.31 11.13 -9.98
C ASP A 18 1.10 11.02 -9.39
N GLU A 19 1.64 12.12 -8.83
CA GLU A 19 2.94 12.10 -8.16
C GLU A 19 2.89 11.37 -6.81
N GLU A 20 1.84 11.58 -6.00
CA GLU A 20 1.63 10.81 -4.77
C GLU A 20 1.45 9.33 -5.07
N ILE A 21 0.66 8.99 -6.09
CA ILE A 21 0.45 7.62 -6.54
C ILE A 21 1.78 6.99 -7.01
N ARG A 22 2.58 7.71 -7.81
CA ARG A 22 3.89 7.24 -8.25
C ARG A 22 4.83 7.03 -7.07
N ARG A 23 4.77 7.89 -6.06
CA ARG A 23 5.56 7.77 -4.83
C ARG A 23 5.26 6.48 -4.06
N ILE A 24 4.01 6.00 -4.05
CA ILE A 24 3.65 4.72 -3.44
C ILE A 24 4.42 3.55 -4.07
N ALA A 25 4.64 3.56 -5.39
CA ALA A 25 5.40 2.50 -6.05
C ALA A 25 6.89 2.49 -5.66
N VAL A 26 7.45 3.63 -5.23
CA VAL A 26 8.82 3.74 -4.69
C VAL A 26 8.90 3.28 -3.23
N GLY A 27 7.79 3.35 -2.48
CA GLY A 27 7.66 2.85 -1.12
C GLY A 27 7.96 3.88 -0.03
N ALA A 28 8.15 3.39 1.20
CA ALA A 28 8.24 4.22 2.41
C ALA A 28 9.46 5.15 2.44
N ALA A 29 10.52 4.84 1.68
CA ALA A 29 11.74 5.65 1.61
C ALA A 29 11.66 6.79 0.60
N ALA A 30 10.58 6.88 -0.16
CA ALA A 30 10.43 7.92 -1.17
C ALA A 30 10.35 9.32 -0.51
N PRO A 31 11.00 10.33 -1.10
CA PRO A 31 11.01 11.67 -0.53
C PRO A 31 9.63 12.32 -0.64
N GLY A 32 9.28 13.15 0.35
CA GLY A 32 8.06 13.96 0.36
C GLY A 32 6.86 13.34 1.08
N TRP A 33 7.05 12.22 1.78
CA TRP A 33 6.06 11.73 2.74
C TRP A 33 6.08 12.52 4.04
N ASP A 34 4.90 12.75 4.62
CA ASP A 34 4.80 13.02 6.05
C ASP A 34 5.33 11.80 6.84
N PRO A 35 5.99 11.99 7.99
CA PRO A 35 6.55 10.88 8.77
C PRO A 35 5.53 9.78 9.12
N PHE A 36 4.26 10.15 9.35
CA PHE A 36 3.20 9.20 9.67
C PHE A 36 2.80 8.37 8.45
N ASP A 37 2.63 9.00 7.29
CA ASP A 37 2.32 8.29 6.04
C ASP A 37 3.45 7.34 5.64
N ALA A 38 4.70 7.75 5.80
CA ALA A 38 5.86 6.88 5.59
C ALA A 38 5.85 5.68 6.54
N ALA A 39 5.41 5.85 7.80
CA ALA A 39 5.27 4.74 8.74
C ALA A 39 4.16 3.76 8.33
N LEU A 40 3.03 4.26 7.80
CA LEU A 40 1.94 3.42 7.32
C LEU A 40 2.33 2.61 6.08
N ILE A 41 3.05 3.23 5.15
CA ILE A 41 3.60 2.52 3.97
C ILE A 41 4.63 1.48 4.43
N ARG A 42 5.50 1.82 5.39
CA ARG A 42 6.48 0.88 5.95
C ARG A 42 5.80 -0.33 6.61
N ALA A 43 4.72 -0.12 7.34
CA ALA A 43 3.95 -1.22 7.93
C ALA A 43 3.41 -2.16 6.85
N THR A 44 2.96 -1.61 5.71
CA THR A 44 2.51 -2.40 4.56
C THR A 44 3.65 -3.23 3.97
N ASP A 45 4.85 -2.64 3.81
CA ASP A 45 6.05 -3.32 3.31
C ASP A 45 6.51 -4.44 4.26
N GLU A 46 6.53 -4.18 5.57
CA GLU A 46 6.88 -5.15 6.62
C GLU A 46 5.87 -6.30 6.67
N LEU A 47 4.57 -6.02 6.66
CA LEU A 47 3.53 -7.06 6.64
C LEU A 47 3.57 -7.91 5.37
N HIS A 48 3.95 -7.34 4.23
CA HIS A 48 4.07 -8.09 2.99
C HIS A 48 5.28 -9.05 3.00
N ARG A 49 6.45 -8.56 3.46
CA ARG A 49 7.72 -9.31 3.44
C ARG A 49 7.89 -10.24 4.63
N ASP A 50 7.53 -9.77 5.82
CA ASP A 50 7.94 -10.33 7.10
C ASP A 50 6.73 -10.85 7.91
N ASP A 51 5.50 -10.73 7.38
CA ASP A 51 4.23 -11.12 8.00
C ASP A 51 4.00 -10.50 9.40
N THR A 52 4.76 -9.47 9.76
CA THR A 52 4.76 -8.80 11.06
C THR A 52 5.10 -7.32 10.91
N VAL A 53 4.70 -6.50 11.88
CA VAL A 53 5.08 -5.08 11.97
C VAL A 53 6.20 -4.94 13.00
N SER A 54 7.26 -4.21 12.67
CA SER A 54 8.36 -3.96 13.59
C SER A 54 7.93 -3.10 14.79
N ALA A 55 8.60 -3.24 15.93
CA ALA A 55 8.28 -2.46 17.12
C ALA A 55 8.41 -0.93 16.88
N ALA A 56 9.37 -0.52 16.04
CA ALA A 56 9.58 0.88 15.71
C ALA A 56 8.41 1.44 14.86
N THR A 57 7.98 0.69 13.84
CA THR A 57 6.83 1.07 13.00
C THR A 57 5.53 1.08 13.81
N TRP A 58 5.32 0.07 14.64
CA TRP A 58 4.16 0.00 15.55
C TRP A 58 4.11 1.21 16.50
N ALA A 59 5.24 1.54 17.12
CA ALA A 59 5.33 2.70 18.01
C ALA A 59 4.99 4.00 17.29
N ALA A 60 5.52 4.21 16.08
CA ALA A 60 5.24 5.40 15.27
C ALA A 60 3.76 5.53 14.92
N LEU A 61 3.10 4.43 14.52
CA LEU A 61 1.67 4.44 14.21
C LEU A 61 0.82 4.66 15.48
N SER A 62 1.19 4.04 16.59
CA SER A 62 0.48 4.16 17.87
C SER A 62 0.51 5.55 18.50
N ALA A 63 1.37 6.45 18.00
CA ALA A 63 1.38 7.85 18.41
C ALA A 63 0.11 8.61 17.98
N ARG A 64 -0.62 8.10 16.96
CA ARG A 64 -1.85 8.71 16.45
C ARG A 64 -3.02 7.74 16.41
N TYR A 65 -2.77 6.47 16.12
CA TYR A 65 -3.78 5.42 16.03
C TYR A 65 -3.98 4.71 17.36
N GLY A 66 -5.23 4.47 17.72
CA GLY A 66 -5.60 3.59 18.81
C GLY A 66 -5.58 2.13 18.37
N THR A 67 -5.90 1.25 19.31
CA THR A 67 -5.88 -0.20 19.07
C THR A 67 -6.76 -0.62 17.90
N ALA A 68 -7.94 -0.01 17.74
CA ALA A 68 -8.86 -0.35 16.66
C ALA A 68 -8.27 0.00 15.28
N GLU A 69 -7.71 1.20 15.11
CA GLU A 69 -7.08 1.58 13.84
C GLU A 69 -5.82 0.76 13.55
N LEU A 70 -5.02 0.42 14.58
CA LEU A 70 -3.85 -0.44 14.40
C LEU A 70 -4.23 -1.87 13.94
N ILE A 71 -5.31 -2.43 14.49
CA ILE A 71 -5.87 -3.70 14.00
C ILE A 71 -6.33 -3.54 12.56
N ASP A 72 -7.01 -2.44 12.22
CA ASP A 72 -7.50 -2.19 10.87
C ASP A 72 -6.37 -2.10 9.83
N VAL A 73 -5.24 -1.49 10.17
CA VAL A 73 -4.02 -1.48 9.31
C VAL A 73 -3.59 -2.92 8.99
N VAL A 74 -3.46 -3.78 10.02
CA VAL A 74 -3.02 -5.17 9.82
C VAL A 74 -4.03 -5.95 8.97
N ILE A 75 -5.31 -5.86 9.30
CA ILE A 75 -6.37 -6.60 8.61
C ILE A 75 -6.54 -6.13 7.17
N THR A 76 -6.46 -4.82 6.92
CA THR A 76 -6.55 -4.23 5.58
C THR A 76 -5.41 -4.75 4.70
N VAL A 77 -4.16 -4.69 5.17
CA VAL A 77 -3.01 -5.16 4.40
C VAL A 77 -3.08 -6.66 4.14
N ALA A 78 -3.40 -7.46 5.16
CA ALA A 78 -3.55 -8.91 5.02
C ALA A 78 -4.69 -9.28 4.03
N GLY A 79 -5.82 -8.56 4.10
CA GLY A 79 -6.95 -8.74 3.20
C GLY A 79 -6.58 -8.49 1.74
N TYR A 80 -5.91 -7.38 1.44
CA TYR A 80 -5.47 -7.09 0.07
C TYR A 80 -4.35 -8.02 -0.41
N ARG A 81 -3.51 -8.54 0.48
CA ARG A 81 -2.56 -9.61 0.14
C ARG A 81 -3.27 -10.89 -0.27
N MET A 82 -4.31 -11.30 0.47
CA MET A 82 -5.14 -12.46 0.11
C MET A 82 -5.79 -12.29 -1.27
N VAL A 83 -6.38 -11.12 -1.54
CA VAL A 83 -6.97 -10.81 -2.86
C VAL A 83 -5.90 -10.85 -3.96
N SER A 84 -4.74 -10.24 -3.72
CA SER A 84 -3.62 -10.25 -4.67
C SER A 84 -3.14 -11.67 -4.99
N ILE A 85 -3.05 -12.55 -3.99
CA ILE A 85 -2.69 -13.97 -4.17
C ILE A 85 -3.73 -14.67 -5.06
N ALA A 86 -5.02 -14.45 -4.82
CA ALA A 86 -6.09 -15.06 -5.60
C ALA A 86 -6.03 -14.61 -7.07
N LEU A 87 -5.96 -13.29 -7.32
CA LEU A 87 -5.92 -12.73 -8.67
C LEU A 87 -4.69 -13.20 -9.47
N ASN A 88 -3.53 -13.23 -8.81
CA ASN A 88 -2.30 -13.71 -9.43
C ASN A 88 -2.40 -15.22 -9.76
N SER A 89 -2.89 -16.03 -8.82
CA SER A 89 -3.05 -17.48 -9.00
C SER A 89 -4.06 -17.84 -10.09
N LEU A 90 -5.12 -17.04 -10.24
CA LEU A 90 -6.15 -17.24 -11.26
C LEU A 90 -5.78 -16.64 -12.62
N GLY A 91 -4.63 -15.97 -12.73
CA GLY A 91 -4.20 -15.31 -13.96
C GLY A 91 -5.18 -14.23 -14.41
N THR A 92 -5.77 -13.48 -13.48
CA THR A 92 -6.74 -12.43 -13.82
C THR A 92 -6.08 -11.35 -14.67
N GLN A 93 -6.67 -11.11 -15.85
CA GLN A 93 -6.14 -10.16 -16.82
C GLN A 93 -6.62 -8.75 -16.51
N LEU A 94 -5.71 -7.79 -16.69
CA LEU A 94 -6.03 -6.38 -16.65
C LEU A 94 -6.80 -5.99 -17.93
N GLU A 95 -7.82 -5.16 -17.80
CA GLU A 95 -8.54 -4.66 -18.98
C GLU A 95 -7.66 -3.73 -19.83
N PRO A 96 -7.97 -3.57 -21.13
CA PRO A 96 -7.29 -2.60 -21.98
C PRO A 96 -7.33 -1.18 -21.40
N ASP A 97 -6.29 -0.39 -21.67
CA ASP A 97 -6.20 1.04 -21.31
C ASP A 97 -6.30 1.36 -19.81
N ARG A 98 -6.00 0.37 -18.97
CA ARG A 98 -5.94 0.53 -17.51
C ARG A 98 -4.56 1.04 -17.05
N PRO A 99 -4.50 1.83 -15.97
CA PRO A 99 -3.23 2.19 -15.34
C PRO A 99 -2.43 0.94 -14.94
N ARG A 100 -1.15 0.90 -15.30
CA ARG A 100 -0.23 -0.17 -14.93
C ARG A 100 0.64 0.25 -13.76
N PHE A 101 1.27 -0.73 -13.13
CA PHE A 101 2.32 -0.44 -12.15
C PHE A 101 3.44 0.36 -12.86
N PRO A 102 3.87 1.50 -12.31
CA PRO A 102 4.85 2.35 -12.96
C PRO A 102 6.24 1.72 -12.91
N ASP A 103 7.08 2.05 -13.89
CA ASP A 103 8.50 1.73 -13.83
C ASP A 103 9.19 2.72 -12.87
N VAL A 104 9.69 2.22 -11.75
CA VAL A 104 10.34 3.00 -10.69
C VAL A 104 11.66 2.34 -10.27
N PRO A 105 12.68 3.12 -9.87
CA PRO A 105 13.91 2.57 -9.32
C PRO A 105 13.61 1.70 -8.10
N ARG A 106 14.15 0.47 -8.07
CA ARG A 106 14.05 -0.46 -6.94
C ARG A 106 15.25 -0.34 -6.01
#